data_AF-A0A351AR18-F1
#
_entry.id   AF-A0A351AR18-F1
#
_cell.length_a   1.000
_cell.length_b   1.000
_cell.length_c   1.000
_cell.angle_alpha   90.00
_cell.angle_beta   90.00
_cell.angle_gamma   90.00
#
_symmetry.space_group_name_H-M   'P 1'
#
loop_
_entity.id
_entity.type
_entity.pdbx_description
1 polymer ?
#
loop_
_entity_poly.entity_id
_entity_poly.type
_entity_poly.pdbx_seq_one_letter_code
_entity_poly.pdbx_strand_id
1 'polypeptide(L)'
;MERTLDIIPVSEWGFFDESIPPLVIAGPCSAESELQVMMTAKGLHEFGIHVFRAGIWKPRTHPGSFEGVGTPGLKWLQKVKNEYGMKVCTEVANEKHVYECLKYGIDMVWIGARTTANPFLVL
;
A
#
# COMPACT_ATOMS: atom_id res chain seq x y z
N MET A 1 -1.51 13.97 29.36
CA MET A 1 -2.70 13.19 28.93
C MET A 1 -2.16 11.90 28.36
N GLU A 2 -2.22 10.80 29.12
CA GLU A 2 -1.85 9.48 28.60
C GLU A 2 -2.88 9.09 27.54
N ARG A 3 -2.42 8.90 26.29
CA ARG A 3 -3.24 8.36 25.22
C ARG A 3 -3.05 6.86 25.24
N THR A 4 -4.02 6.13 25.76
CA THR A 4 -4.10 4.69 25.56
C THR A 4 -4.42 4.45 24.09
N LEU A 5 -3.45 3.91 23.35
CA LEU A 5 -3.65 3.53 21.96
C LEU A 5 -4.28 2.13 21.94
N ASP A 6 -5.34 1.95 21.16
CA ASP A 6 -5.94 0.65 20.89
C ASP A 6 -5.06 -0.11 19.89
N ILE A 7 -4.01 -0.76 20.41
CA ILE A 7 -3.02 -1.48 19.61
C ILE A 7 -3.19 -2.97 19.86
N ILE A 8 -3.45 -3.71 18.79
CA ILE A 8 -3.38 -5.17 18.80
C ILE A 8 -1.92 -5.63 18.61
N PRO A 9 -1.45 -6.65 19.35
CA PRO A 9 -0.11 -7.23 19.16
C PRO A 9 0.07 -7.79 17.75
N VAL A 10 1.30 -7.75 17.22
CA VAL A 10 1.63 -8.23 15.85
C VAL A 10 1.22 -9.69 15.63
N SER A 11 1.29 -10.52 16.68
CA SER A 11 0.84 -11.92 16.67
C SER A 11 -0.66 -12.08 16.38
N GLU A 12 -1.45 -11.05 16.67
CA GLU A 12 -2.92 -11.04 16.48
C GLU A 12 -3.31 -10.37 15.16
N TRP A 13 -2.36 -9.88 14.37
CA TRP A 13 -2.65 -9.23 13.09
C TRP A 13 -3.10 -10.23 12.01
N GLY A 14 -2.84 -11.53 12.21
CA GLY A 14 -3.23 -12.58 11.25
C GLY A 14 -2.39 -12.61 9.98
N PHE A 15 -1.18 -12.02 9.97
CA PHE A 15 -0.25 -12.00 8.83
C PHE A 15 1.09 -12.69 9.10
N PHE A 16 1.49 -12.79 10.37
CA PHE A 16 2.79 -13.30 10.79
C PHE A 16 2.58 -14.60 11.55
N ASP A 17 2.51 -15.70 10.81
CA ASP A 17 2.59 -17.04 11.38
C ASP A 17 4.05 -17.50 11.29
N GLU A 18 4.67 -17.72 12.45
CA GLU A 18 6.06 -18.15 12.58
C GLU A 18 6.32 -19.54 11.95
N SER A 19 5.26 -20.31 11.67
CA SER A 19 5.33 -21.60 10.97
C SER A 19 5.31 -21.48 9.43
N ILE A 20 5.11 -20.28 8.89
CA ILE A 20 5.01 -19.99 7.45
C ILE A 20 6.33 -19.37 6.96
N PRO A 21 6.75 -19.62 5.70
CA PRO A 21 7.85 -18.90 5.05
C PRO A 21 7.75 -17.37 5.24
N PRO A 22 8.87 -16.64 5.10
CA PRO A 22 8.91 -15.20 5.30
C PRO A 22 7.79 -14.47 4.56
N LEU A 23 7.14 -13.51 5.22
CA LEU A 23 6.12 -12.69 4.59
C LEU A 23 6.73 -11.92 3.42
N VAL A 24 6.27 -12.22 2.20
CA VAL A 24 6.67 -11.51 1.00
C VAL A 24 5.61 -10.47 0.63
N ILE A 25 6.04 -9.21 0.57
CA ILE A 25 5.24 -8.07 0.11
C ILE A 25 5.78 -7.65 -1.25
N ALA A 26 5.02 -7.90 -2.31
CA ALA A 26 5.50 -7.70 -3.68
C ALA A 26 4.49 -6.91 -4.52
N GLY A 27 4.98 -6.31 -5.60
CA GLY A 27 4.20 -5.49 -6.50
C GLY A 27 5.03 -4.35 -7.08
N PRO A 28 4.45 -3.56 -7.99
CA PRO A 28 5.21 -2.58 -8.73
C PRO A 28 5.66 -1.40 -7.87
N CYS A 29 6.69 -0.69 -8.35
CA CYS A 29 7.15 0.54 -7.72
C CYS A 29 6.05 1.61 -7.74
N SER A 30 5.36 1.74 -8.88
CA SER A 30 4.26 2.67 -9.11
C SER A 30 3.06 1.92 -9.69
N ALA A 31 1.85 2.34 -9.33
CA ALA A 31 0.65 1.95 -10.06
C ALA A 31 0.48 2.87 -11.27
N GLU A 32 0.75 2.36 -12.47
CA GLU A 32 0.80 3.17 -13.70
C GLU A 32 -0.46 3.01 -14.55
N SER A 33 -1.08 1.84 -14.53
CA SER A 33 -2.39 1.60 -15.12
C SER A 33 -3.13 0.48 -14.38
N GLU A 34 -4.46 0.45 -14.51
CA GLU A 34 -5.26 -0.65 -13.95
C GLU A 34 -4.83 -2.00 -14.51
N LEU A 35 -4.62 -2.09 -15.83
CA LEU A 35 -4.18 -3.31 -16.50
C LEU A 35 -2.86 -3.82 -15.92
N GLN A 36 -1.87 -2.93 -15.76
CA GLN A 36 -0.58 -3.27 -15.19
C GLN A 36 -0.70 -3.78 -13.74
N VAL A 37 -1.51 -3.11 -12.92
CA VAL A 37 -1.77 -3.54 -11.54
C VAL A 37 -2.40 -4.94 -11.49
N MET A 38 -3.46 -5.16 -12.27
CA MET A 38 -4.20 -6.43 -12.25
C MET A 38 -3.39 -7.60 -12.81
N MET A 39 -2.66 -7.40 -13.92
CA MET A 39 -1.76 -8.43 -14.46
C MET A 39 -0.65 -8.80 -13.48
N THR A 40 -0.06 -7.80 -12.81
CA THR A 40 0.99 -8.06 -11.81
C THR A 40 0.43 -8.81 -10.61
N ALA A 41 -0.75 -8.41 -10.12
CA ALA A 41 -1.41 -9.05 -8.99
C ALA A 41 -1.76 -10.51 -9.29
N LYS A 42 -2.30 -10.79 -10.49
CA LYS A 42 -2.57 -12.16 -10.95
C LYS A 42 -1.32 -13.04 -10.90
N GLY A 43 -0.22 -12.58 -11.50
CA GLY A 43 1.02 -13.34 -11.51
C GLY A 43 1.54 -13.59 -10.10
N LEU A 44 1.58 -12.57 -9.24
CA LEU A 44 2.02 -12.72 -7.85
C LEU A 44 1.13 -13.67 -7.05
N HIS A 45 -0.19 -13.62 -7.24
CA HIS A 45 -1.13 -14.53 -6.62
C HIS A 45 -0.85 -16.00 -7.02
N GLU A 46 -0.60 -16.25 -8.31
CA GLU A 46 -0.23 -17.59 -8.81
C GLU A 46 1.10 -18.11 -8.21
N PHE A 47 2.00 -17.21 -7.79
CA PHE A 47 3.23 -17.53 -7.05
C PHE A 47 3.03 -17.69 -5.53
N GLY A 48 1.80 -17.59 -5.02
CA GLY A 48 1.52 -17.72 -3.59
C GLY A 48 1.83 -16.46 -2.77
N ILE A 49 1.89 -15.29 -3.40
CA ILE A 49 2.05 -14.02 -2.68
C ILE A 49 0.69 -13.56 -2.14
N HIS A 50 0.65 -13.17 -0.87
CA HIS A 50 -0.59 -12.78 -0.19
C HIS A 50 -0.73 -11.27 0.06
N VAL A 51 0.36 -10.50 -0.12
CA VAL A 51 0.36 -9.04 0.06
C VAL A 51 0.84 -8.33 -1.19
N PHE A 52 -0.01 -7.49 -1.77
CA PHE A 52 0.26 -6.66 -2.93
C PHE A 52 0.62 -5.23 -2.52
N ARG A 53 1.71 -4.69 -3.05
CA ARG A 53 2.14 -3.31 -2.82
C ARG A 53 2.21 -2.48 -4.10
N ALA A 54 1.71 -1.25 -4.08
CA ALA A 54 1.97 -0.30 -5.15
C ALA A 54 1.95 1.15 -4.66
N GLY A 55 2.91 1.96 -5.09
CA GLY A 55 2.92 3.39 -4.80
C GLY A 55 1.97 4.13 -5.73
N ILE A 56 0.98 4.84 -5.19
CA ILE A 56 -0.01 5.59 -5.98
C ILE A 56 0.22 7.11 -5.92
N TRP A 57 0.91 7.59 -4.88
CA TRP A 57 1.40 8.96 -4.76
C TRP A 57 2.92 8.93 -4.77
N LYS A 58 3.55 9.66 -5.69
CA LYS A 58 5.01 9.70 -5.81
C LYS A 58 5.53 11.11 -5.48
N PRO A 59 6.36 11.28 -4.43
CA PRO A 59 7.07 12.54 -4.21
C PRO A 59 8.08 12.76 -5.35
N ARG A 60 7.79 13.70 -6.26
CA ARG A 60 8.74 14.11 -7.30
C ARG A 60 9.27 15.50 -7.03
N THR A 61 10.59 15.62 -7.17
CA THR A 61 11.32 16.88 -7.09
C THR A 61 11.44 17.58 -8.45
N HIS A 62 11.14 16.88 -9.55
CA HIS A 62 11.29 17.37 -10.91
C HIS A 62 9.93 17.45 -11.63
N PRO A 63 9.50 18.63 -12.09
CA PRO A 63 8.27 18.81 -12.84
C PRO A 63 8.22 17.94 -14.11
N GLY A 64 7.03 17.41 -14.44
CA GLY A 64 6.80 16.63 -15.67
C GLY A 64 7.09 15.13 -15.57
N SER A 65 7.49 14.66 -14.38
CA SER A 65 7.58 13.22 -14.10
C SER A 65 6.21 12.62 -13.80
N PHE A 66 6.06 11.30 -13.91
CA PHE A 66 4.85 10.62 -13.39
C PHE A 66 4.76 10.82 -11.86
N GLU A 67 3.74 11.56 -11.44
CA GLU A 67 3.42 11.92 -10.04
C GLU A 67 2.69 10.79 -9.29
N GLY A 68 2.39 9.70 -9.98
CA GLY A 68 1.47 8.68 -9.49
C GLY A 68 0.04 8.94 -9.95
N VAL A 69 -0.75 7.87 -10.02
CA VAL A 69 -2.17 7.94 -10.39
C VAL A 69 -3.02 8.67 -9.32
N GLY A 70 -2.53 8.77 -8.10
CA GLY A 70 -3.23 9.34 -6.95
C GLY A 70 -4.39 8.49 -6.46
N THR A 71 -5.39 9.13 -5.83
CA THR A 71 -6.58 8.47 -5.26
C THR A 71 -7.29 7.48 -6.19
N PRO A 72 -7.42 7.69 -7.51
CA PRO A 72 -7.98 6.69 -8.41
C PRO A 72 -7.29 5.32 -8.34
N GLY A 73 -5.99 5.26 -8.03
CA GLY A 73 -5.24 4.01 -7.84
C GLY A 73 -5.73 3.17 -6.67
N LEU A 74 -6.39 3.76 -5.66
CA LEU A 74 -6.99 3.01 -4.54
C LEU A 74 -8.10 2.07 -5.03
N LYS A 75 -8.84 2.45 -6.08
CA LYS A 75 -9.85 1.57 -6.70
C LYS A 75 -9.21 0.34 -7.34
N TRP A 76 -8.01 0.48 -7.89
CA TRP A 76 -7.27 -0.63 -8.47
C TRP A 76 -6.78 -1.59 -7.38
N LEU A 77 -6.30 -1.05 -6.25
CA LEU A 77 -5.94 -1.86 -5.08
C LEU A 77 -7.17 -2.59 -4.50
N GLN A 78 -8.33 -1.95 -4.44
CA GLN A 78 -9.57 -2.65 -4.06
C GLN A 78 -9.91 -3.80 -5.02
N LYS A 79 -9.72 -3.62 -6.34
CA LYS A 79 -9.92 -4.71 -7.31
C LYS A 79 -8.98 -5.88 -7.07
N VAL A 80 -7.69 -5.63 -6.81
CA VAL A 80 -6.72 -6.67 -6.44
C VAL A 80 -7.19 -7.46 -5.21
N LYS A 81 -7.65 -6.76 -4.18
CA LYS A 81 -8.19 -7.38 -2.96
C LYS A 81 -9.41 -8.25 -3.26
N ASN A 82 -10.35 -7.74 -4.05
CA ASN A 82 -11.60 -8.43 -4.36
C ASN A 82 -11.40 -9.64 -5.29
N GLU A 83 -10.50 -9.55 -6.27
CA GLU A 83 -10.31 -10.60 -7.27
C GLU A 83 -9.36 -11.71 -6.81
N TYR A 84 -8.32 -11.37 -6.03
CA TYR A 84 -7.27 -12.33 -5.67
C TYR A 84 -7.20 -12.62 -4.16
N GLY A 85 -8.08 -12.02 -3.35
CA GLY A 85 -8.07 -12.17 -1.89
C GLY A 85 -6.81 -11.64 -1.22
N MET A 86 -5.98 -10.87 -1.95
CA MET A 86 -4.72 -10.34 -1.44
C MET A 86 -4.97 -9.15 -0.51
N LYS A 87 -4.11 -9.00 0.49
CA LYS A 87 -4.02 -7.76 1.26
C LYS A 87 -3.32 -6.70 0.42
N VAL A 88 -3.72 -5.44 0.54
CA VAL A 88 -3.14 -4.36 -0.26
C VAL A 88 -2.52 -3.27 0.61
N CYS A 89 -1.42 -2.71 0.12
CA CYS A 89 -0.76 -1.60 0.77
C CYS A 89 -0.24 -0.54 -0.19
N THR A 90 -0.17 0.70 0.29
CA THR A 90 0.36 1.85 -0.46
C THR A 90 1.13 2.83 0.44
N GLU A 91 1.93 3.71 -0.16
CA GLU A 91 2.66 4.76 0.56
C GLU A 91 1.70 5.85 0.98
N VAL A 92 1.81 6.35 2.21
CA VAL A 92 1.14 7.57 2.64
C VAL A 92 2.15 8.62 3.05
N ALA A 93 1.76 9.88 2.95
CA ALA A 93 2.66 10.97 3.29
C ALA A 93 2.02 12.18 3.95
N ASN A 94 0.70 12.30 3.89
CA ASN A 94 -0.05 13.30 4.64
C ASN A 94 -1.36 12.67 5.16
N GLU A 95 -2.07 13.40 6.03
CA GLU A 95 -3.34 12.99 6.62
C GLU A 95 -4.42 12.65 5.59
N LYS A 96 -4.46 13.36 4.45
CA LYS A 96 -5.43 13.11 3.39
C LYS A 96 -5.22 11.74 2.75
N HIS A 97 -3.97 11.32 2.57
CA HIS A 97 -3.65 9.99 2.05
C HIS A 97 -4.14 8.89 3.01
N VAL A 98 -3.92 9.09 4.32
CA VAL A 98 -4.40 8.17 5.35
C VAL A 98 -5.93 8.10 5.34
N TYR A 99 -6.60 9.25 5.29
CA TYR A 99 -8.06 9.33 5.24
C TYR A 99 -8.64 8.59 4.02
N GLU A 100 -8.05 8.79 2.84
CA GLU A 100 -8.47 8.07 1.64
C GLU A 100 -8.16 6.57 1.75
N CYS A 101 -7.01 6.16 2.29
CA CYS A 101 -6.72 4.73 2.51
C CYS A 101 -7.74 4.05 3.41
N LEU A 102 -8.17 4.71 4.50
CA LEU A 102 -9.23 4.22 5.39
C LEU A 102 -10.57 4.11 4.64
N LYS A 103 -10.94 5.15 3.90
CA LYS A 103 -12.19 5.18 3.11
C LYS A 103 -12.26 4.06 2.07
N TYR A 104 -11.12 3.70 1.47
CA TYR A 104 -11.02 2.63 0.48
C TYR A 104 -10.66 1.25 1.09
N GLY A 105 -10.53 1.14 2.42
CA GLY A 105 -10.29 -0.15 3.08
C GLY A 105 -8.95 -0.78 2.72
N ILE A 106 -7.91 0.04 2.56
CA ILE A 106 -6.52 -0.41 2.39
C ILE A 106 -6.05 -1.07 3.69
N ASP A 107 -5.46 -2.26 3.58
CA ASP A 107 -5.13 -3.08 4.75
C ASP A 107 -3.90 -2.54 5.51
N MET A 108 -2.93 -1.99 4.79
CA MET A 108 -1.69 -1.48 5.38
C MET A 108 -1.18 -0.24 4.64
N VAL A 109 -0.48 0.64 5.35
CA VAL A 109 0.20 1.80 4.75
C VAL A 109 1.67 1.79 5.17
N TRP A 110 2.55 2.30 4.32
CA TRP A 110 3.94 2.57 4.70
C TRP A 110 4.26 4.06 4.59
N ILE A 111 5.19 4.51 5.42
CA ILE A 111 5.75 5.85 5.35
C ILE A 111 7.08 5.74 4.62
N GLY A 112 7.21 6.42 3.48
CA GLY A 112 8.44 6.42 2.71
C GLY A 112 9.60 7.06 3.47
N ALA A 113 10.83 6.58 3.28
CA ALA A 113 12.02 7.07 3.99
C ALA A 113 12.20 8.60 3.88
N ARG A 114 11.85 9.17 2.72
CA ARG A 114 11.90 10.62 2.50
C ARG A 114 10.85 11.36 3.32
N THR A 115 9.63 10.85 3.37
CA THR A 115 8.52 11.39 4.17
C THR A 115 8.82 11.34 5.66
N THR A 116 9.48 10.27 6.14
CA THR A 116 9.91 10.16 7.54
C THR A 116 10.83 11.31 7.95
N ALA A 117 11.72 11.74 7.06
CA ALA A 117 12.64 12.86 7.32
C ALA A 117 12.01 14.23 7.02
N ASN A 118 10.98 14.29 6.18
CA ASN A 118 10.28 15.52 5.83
C ASN A 118 8.80 15.24 5.48
N PRO A 119 7.86 15.55 6.39
CA PRO A 119 6.44 15.26 6.21
C PRO A 119 5.77 16.09 5.09
N PHE A 120 6.47 17.08 4.53
CA PHE A 120 5.94 17.95 3.47
C PHE A 120 6.34 17.52 2.04
N LEU A 121 7.01 16.38 1.88
CA LEU A 121 7.54 15.97 0.56
C LEU A 121 6.48 15.45 -0.43
N VAL A 122 5.29 15.12 0.04
CA VAL A 122 4.16 14.76 -0.82
C VAL A 122 3.03 15.73 -0.54
N LEU A 123 2.96 16.76 -1.38
CA LEU A 123 1.88 17.75 -1.39
C LEU A 123 0.70 17.24 -2.21
#